data_AF-A0A924CR51-F1
#
_entry.id   AF-A0A924CR51-F1
#
_cell.length_a   1.000
_cell.length_b   1.000
_cell.length_c   1.000
_cell.angle_alpha   90.00
_cell.angle_beta   90.00
_cell.angle_gamma   90.00
#
_symmetry.space_group_name_H-M   'P 1'
#
loop_
_entity.id
_entity.type
_entity.pdbx_description
1 polymer ?
#
loop_
_entity_poly.entity_id
_entity_poly.type
_entity_poly.pdbx_seq_one_letter_code
_entity_poly.pdbx_strand_id
1 'polypeptide(L)'
;MQSQTSPTQAQQRVPATDVDGLQQQRQQVQQQRQQVQQQRDYLKSLEKSASDDLSGLQKRLKSTQASLEAQEAALQTAKAALSRLEVSLTQAESIYSKQQRAMVTRLQFLQRQRDRQGLAIMLKSTNLNELLDRRYQLKRLYDADRKSLSTLQKQTDKLALDRLDVETQKNQISLIMQQLLAQKSETQAQSNYQKEFISHLKTNRQALESAISQLEKDSGSISVLIRQRSIGDRHGIVITGNGAISLPVDAEITSLFGYRMHPILGYQKFHSGMDFGADSGTTIRAAAGGVVIFADWYGGYGNAVIVDHGGGITTLYGHTEGFYIANGQAVQKGQPIAAVGSTGLSTGPHLHFEVRKDGDPIDPAQFL
;
A
#
# COMPACT_ATOMS: atom_id res chain seq x y z
N MET A 1 66.56 63.70 6.97
CA MET A 1 66.88 62.28 6.66
C MET A 1 65.56 61.54 6.75
N GLN A 2 64.84 61.26 5.66
CA GLN A 2 64.89 59.98 4.90
C GLN A 2 64.97 58.78 5.88
N SER A 3 64.02 57.86 5.94
CA SER A 3 63.53 57.04 4.82
C SER A 3 62.23 56.28 5.15
N GLN A 4 61.49 55.97 4.08
CA GLN A 4 60.26 55.17 3.98
C GLN A 4 60.43 53.72 4.43
N THR A 5 59.34 53.09 4.92
CA THR A 5 58.70 51.90 4.32
C THR A 5 57.40 51.55 5.08
N SER A 6 56.30 51.35 4.35
CA SER A 6 55.03 50.79 4.84
C SER A 6 54.88 49.32 4.34
N PRO A 7 53.81 48.57 4.68
CA PRO A 7 53.89 47.21 5.20
C PRO A 7 53.50 46.13 4.17
N THR A 8 53.86 44.85 4.41
CA THR A 8 53.34 43.75 3.60
C THR A 8 52.90 42.59 4.49
N GLN A 9 51.59 42.49 4.67
CA GLN A 9 50.90 41.27 5.10
C GLN A 9 51.06 40.20 4.01
N ALA A 10 51.68 39.08 4.35
CA ALA A 10 51.69 37.89 3.50
C ALA A 10 50.34 37.16 3.63
N GLN A 11 49.36 37.55 2.82
CA GLN A 11 48.20 36.72 2.52
C GLN A 11 48.65 35.58 1.59
N GLN A 12 48.61 34.35 2.10
CA GLN A 12 48.73 33.15 1.27
C GLN A 12 47.51 33.07 0.32
N ARG A 13 47.76 33.33 -0.96
CA ARG A 13 46.84 33.05 -2.06
C ARG A 13 46.68 31.54 -2.23
N VAL A 14 45.46 31.02 -2.12
CA VAL A 14 45.08 29.69 -2.62
C VAL A 14 44.32 29.88 -3.93
N PRO A 15 44.78 29.36 -5.09
CA PRO A 15 44.07 29.45 -6.35
C PRO A 15 43.13 28.23 -6.51
N ALA A 16 41.83 28.46 -6.70
CA ALA A 16 40.87 27.41 -7.06
C ALA A 16 40.34 27.65 -8.48
N THR A 17 41.00 27.08 -9.49
CA THR A 17 40.48 26.83 -10.86
C THR A 17 41.48 25.96 -11.65
N ASP A 18 41.77 24.73 -11.20
CA ASP A 18 42.67 23.79 -11.89
C ASP A 18 41.90 22.53 -12.34
N VAL A 19 42.39 21.86 -13.39
CA VAL A 19 41.82 20.62 -13.95
C VAL A 19 41.67 19.53 -12.87
N ASP A 20 42.59 19.52 -11.90
CA ASP A 20 42.56 18.60 -10.76
C ASP A 20 41.32 18.77 -9.88
N GLY A 21 40.83 20.00 -9.68
CA GLY A 21 39.60 20.26 -8.92
C GLY A 21 38.36 19.72 -9.63
N LEU A 22 38.29 19.87 -10.96
CA LEU A 22 37.20 19.28 -11.77
C LEU A 22 37.27 17.74 -11.76
N GLN A 23 38.46 17.14 -11.70
CA GLN A 23 38.62 15.71 -11.58
C GLN A 23 38.14 15.19 -10.21
N GLN A 24 38.44 15.89 -9.12
CA GLN A 24 37.93 15.58 -7.79
C GLN A 24 36.40 15.67 -7.75
N GLN A 25 35.82 16.75 -8.29
CA GLN A 25 34.36 16.91 -8.38
C GLN A 25 33.71 15.77 -9.18
N ARG A 26 34.32 15.34 -10.29
CA ARG A 26 33.83 14.19 -11.06
C ARG A 26 33.86 12.89 -10.25
N GLN A 27 34.93 12.66 -9.47
CA GLN A 27 35.02 11.47 -8.60
C GLN A 27 33.95 11.49 -7.50
N GLN A 28 33.69 12.65 -6.89
CA GLN A 28 32.61 12.81 -5.91
C GLN A 28 31.23 12.50 -6.52
N VAL A 29 30.91 13.05 -7.69
CA VAL A 29 29.64 12.77 -8.39
C VAL A 29 29.52 11.27 -8.72
N GLN A 30 30.61 10.61 -9.10
CA GLN A 30 30.62 9.17 -9.33
C GLN A 30 30.36 8.35 -8.05
N GLN A 31 30.94 8.75 -6.91
CA GLN A 31 30.70 8.11 -5.62
C GLN A 31 29.25 8.30 -5.16
N GLN A 32 28.72 9.52 -5.27
CA GLN A 32 27.31 9.81 -4.98
C GLN A 32 26.38 8.96 -5.85
N ARG A 33 26.67 8.85 -7.16
CA ARG A 33 25.89 7.99 -8.06
C ARG A 33 25.90 6.53 -7.61
N GLN A 34 27.05 5.99 -7.19
CA GLN A 34 27.12 4.62 -6.68
C GLN A 34 26.27 4.42 -5.42
N GLN A 35 26.27 5.38 -4.49
CA GLN A 35 25.44 5.31 -3.28
C GLN A 35 23.94 5.32 -3.63
N VAL A 36 23.51 6.22 -4.52
CA VAL A 36 22.11 6.29 -4.97
C VAL A 36 21.70 5.02 -5.73
N GLN A 37 22.62 4.44 -6.53
CA GLN A 37 22.41 3.17 -7.21
C GLN A 37 22.15 2.02 -6.22
N GLN A 38 22.96 1.93 -5.16
CA GLN A 38 22.79 0.93 -4.10
C GLN A 38 21.44 1.09 -3.38
N GLN A 39 21.04 2.32 -3.07
CA GLN A 39 19.73 2.60 -2.47
C GLN A 39 18.58 2.19 -3.40
N ARG A 40 18.67 2.48 -4.70
CA ARG A 40 17.69 2.06 -5.70
C ARG A 40 17.58 0.53 -5.76
N ASP A 41 18.71 -0.18 -5.76
CA ASP A 41 18.72 -1.65 -5.82
C ASP A 41 18.16 -2.28 -4.54
N TYR A 42 18.41 -1.66 -3.39
CA TYR A 42 17.76 -2.03 -2.13
C TYR A 42 16.25 -1.82 -2.17
N LEU A 43 15.76 -0.66 -2.65
CA LEU A 43 14.31 -0.45 -2.79
C LEU A 43 13.67 -1.43 -3.79
N LYS A 44 14.40 -1.79 -4.85
CA LYS A 44 13.93 -2.77 -5.84
C LYS A 44 13.80 -4.18 -5.24
N SER A 45 14.74 -4.61 -4.39
CA SER A 45 14.63 -5.91 -3.71
C SER A 45 13.49 -5.91 -2.69
N LEU A 46 13.28 -4.79 -1.99
CA LEU A 46 12.17 -4.61 -1.06
C LEU A 46 10.81 -4.59 -1.78
N GLU A 47 10.71 -3.91 -2.94
CA GLU A 47 9.52 -3.91 -3.80
C GLU A 47 9.17 -5.34 -4.23
N LYS A 48 10.17 -6.15 -4.61
CA LYS A 48 9.98 -7.55 -4.96
C LYS A 48 9.44 -8.38 -3.80
N SER A 49 10.09 -8.30 -2.63
CA SER A 49 9.62 -8.99 -1.43
C SER A 49 8.19 -8.59 -1.08
N ALA A 50 7.90 -7.30 -1.15
CA ALA A 50 6.58 -6.77 -0.86
C ALA A 50 5.51 -7.28 -1.83
N SER A 51 5.85 -7.42 -3.11
CA SER A 51 4.99 -8.00 -4.15
C SER A 51 4.74 -9.50 -3.94
N ASP A 52 5.76 -10.25 -3.50
CA ASP A 52 5.63 -11.67 -3.18
C ASP A 52 4.69 -11.88 -1.98
N ASP A 53 4.82 -11.04 -0.95
CA ASP A 53 3.91 -11.02 0.20
C ASP A 53 2.47 -10.70 -0.20
N LEU A 54 2.27 -9.69 -1.06
CA LEU A 54 0.95 -9.33 -1.60
C LEU A 54 0.32 -10.51 -2.35
N SER A 55 1.10 -11.22 -3.18
CA SER A 55 0.64 -12.44 -3.87
C SER A 55 0.22 -13.52 -2.88
N GLY A 56 0.99 -13.72 -1.81
CA GLY A 56 0.64 -14.62 -0.71
C GLY A 56 -0.66 -14.24 0.01
N LEU A 57 -0.88 -12.95 0.26
CA LEU A 57 -2.12 -12.43 0.86
C LEU A 57 -3.33 -12.60 -0.06
N GLN A 58 -3.17 -12.35 -1.37
CA GLN A 58 -4.22 -12.56 -2.37
C GLN A 58 -4.64 -14.02 -2.49
N LYS A 59 -3.66 -14.96 -2.45
CA LYS A 59 -3.96 -16.40 -2.40
C LYS A 59 -4.76 -16.78 -1.16
N ARG A 60 -4.37 -16.26 0.01
CA ARG A 60 -5.10 -16.45 1.28
C ARG A 60 -6.53 -15.92 1.21
N LEU A 61 -6.74 -14.71 0.68
CA LEU A 61 -8.07 -14.15 0.47
C LEU A 61 -8.93 -15.05 -0.42
N LYS A 62 -8.37 -15.56 -1.52
CA LYS A 62 -9.08 -16.47 -2.43
C LYS A 62 -9.45 -17.79 -1.73
N SER A 63 -8.54 -18.38 -0.95
CA SER A 63 -8.84 -19.61 -0.21
C SER A 63 -9.89 -19.38 0.87
N THR A 64 -9.81 -18.28 1.63
CA THR A 64 -10.80 -17.93 2.67
C THR A 64 -12.18 -17.68 2.05
N GLN A 65 -12.24 -17.01 0.89
CA GLN A 65 -13.49 -16.82 0.15
C GLN A 65 -14.09 -18.16 -0.31
N ALA A 66 -13.27 -19.06 -0.87
CA ALA A 66 -13.74 -20.39 -1.27
C ALA A 66 -14.23 -21.22 -0.06
N SER A 67 -13.58 -21.10 1.10
CA SER A 67 -14.05 -21.74 2.34
C SER A 67 -15.39 -21.18 2.80
N LEU A 68 -15.62 -19.87 2.74
CA LEU A 68 -16.92 -19.26 3.06
C LEU A 68 -18.02 -19.81 2.15
N GLU A 69 -17.80 -19.81 0.83
CA GLU A 69 -18.76 -20.34 -0.15
C GLU A 69 -19.06 -21.83 0.07
N ALA A 70 -18.05 -22.63 0.41
CA ALA A 70 -18.22 -24.04 0.70
C ALA A 70 -19.08 -24.27 1.97
N GLN A 71 -18.86 -23.49 3.03
CA GLN A 71 -19.65 -23.58 4.27
C GLN A 71 -21.11 -23.15 4.04
N GLU A 72 -21.33 -22.10 3.25
CA GLU A 72 -22.68 -21.67 2.86
C GLU A 72 -23.40 -22.74 2.04
N ALA A 73 -22.72 -23.35 1.07
CA ALA A 73 -23.28 -24.43 0.25
C ALA A 73 -23.61 -25.69 1.07
N ALA A 74 -22.76 -26.04 2.03
CA ALA A 74 -23.02 -27.17 2.94
C ALA A 74 -24.28 -26.93 3.78
N LEU A 75 -24.46 -25.72 4.33
CA LEU A 75 -25.65 -25.36 5.09
C LEU A 75 -26.92 -25.41 4.23
N GLN A 76 -26.86 -24.93 2.98
CA GLN A 76 -28.00 -25.00 2.06
C GLN A 76 -28.37 -26.45 1.73
N THR A 77 -27.37 -27.31 1.52
CA THR A 77 -27.59 -28.74 1.26
C THR A 77 -28.26 -29.43 2.45
N ALA A 78 -27.79 -29.18 3.68
CA ALA A 78 -28.39 -29.73 4.89
C ALA A 78 -29.85 -29.27 5.09
N LYS A 79 -30.14 -27.97 4.89
CA LYS A 79 -31.50 -27.42 4.96
C LYS A 79 -32.43 -28.03 3.91
N ALA A 80 -31.95 -28.23 2.68
CA ALA A 80 -32.73 -28.85 1.62
C ALA A 80 -33.05 -30.33 1.92
N ALA A 81 -32.10 -31.07 2.51
CA ALA A 81 -32.32 -32.45 2.93
C ALA A 81 -33.39 -32.54 4.04
N LEU A 82 -33.33 -31.64 5.03
CA LEU A 82 -34.33 -31.56 6.10
C LEU A 82 -35.74 -31.28 5.53
N SER A 83 -35.87 -30.30 4.64
CA SER A 83 -37.16 -29.96 4.01
C SER A 83 -37.76 -31.15 3.25
N ARG A 84 -36.95 -31.93 2.53
CA ARG A 84 -37.41 -33.15 1.84
C ARG A 84 -37.91 -34.21 2.83
N LEU A 85 -37.25 -34.37 3.98
CA LEU A 85 -37.67 -35.32 5.01
C LEU A 85 -38.99 -34.91 5.65
N GLU A 86 -39.20 -33.62 5.92
CA GLU A 86 -40.45 -33.08 6.45
C GLU A 86 -41.64 -33.33 5.51
N VAL A 87 -41.43 -33.13 4.20
CA VAL A 87 -42.44 -33.46 3.18
C VAL A 87 -42.74 -34.96 3.17
N SER A 88 -41.71 -35.81 3.23
CA SER A 88 -41.88 -37.28 3.24
C SER A 88 -42.65 -37.76 4.48
N LEU A 89 -42.38 -37.19 5.65
CA LEU A 89 -43.11 -37.51 6.88
C LEU A 89 -44.57 -37.11 6.76
N THR A 90 -44.85 -35.89 6.30
CA THR A 90 -46.23 -35.38 6.11
C THR A 90 -47.03 -36.29 5.17
N GLN A 91 -46.41 -36.79 4.10
CA GLN A 91 -47.02 -37.75 3.19
C GLN A 91 -47.29 -39.10 3.88
N ALA A 92 -46.34 -39.63 4.64
CA ALA A 92 -46.48 -40.87 5.39
C ALA A 92 -47.61 -40.79 6.44
N GLU A 93 -47.69 -39.68 7.18
CA GLU A 93 -48.76 -39.40 8.14
C GLU A 93 -50.14 -39.36 7.46
N SER A 94 -50.25 -38.70 6.31
CA SER A 94 -51.48 -38.63 5.52
C SER A 94 -51.93 -40.01 5.04
N ILE A 95 -50.99 -40.84 4.55
CA ILE A 95 -51.26 -42.21 4.13
C ILE A 95 -51.73 -43.06 5.31
N TYR A 96 -51.02 -43.00 6.44
CA TYR A 96 -51.39 -43.73 7.65
C TYR A 96 -52.79 -43.34 8.16
N SER A 97 -53.10 -42.04 8.21
CA SER A 97 -54.43 -41.54 8.61
C SER A 97 -55.55 -42.06 7.70
N LYS A 98 -55.31 -42.16 6.38
CA LYS A 98 -56.28 -42.76 5.44
C LYS A 98 -56.46 -44.26 5.69
N GLN A 99 -55.37 -45.00 5.93
CA GLN A 99 -55.42 -46.43 6.26
C GLN A 99 -56.19 -46.68 7.57
N GLN A 100 -55.90 -45.91 8.62
CA GLN A 100 -56.59 -46.00 9.90
C GLN A 100 -58.10 -45.73 9.77
N ARG A 101 -58.50 -44.68 9.04
CA ARG A 101 -59.93 -44.40 8.78
C ARG A 101 -60.61 -45.56 8.05
N ALA A 102 -59.97 -46.12 7.02
CA ALA A 102 -60.52 -47.28 6.30
C ALA A 102 -60.67 -48.51 7.21
N MET A 103 -59.70 -48.75 8.10
CA MET A 103 -59.77 -49.83 9.10
C MET A 103 -60.92 -49.62 10.08
N VAL A 104 -61.05 -48.42 10.66
CA VAL A 104 -62.13 -48.09 11.60
C VAL A 104 -63.49 -48.26 10.91
N THR A 105 -63.66 -47.77 9.68
CA THR A 105 -64.91 -47.96 8.90
C THR A 105 -65.20 -49.45 8.69
N ARG A 106 -64.20 -50.27 8.35
CA ARG A 106 -64.37 -51.72 8.18
C ARG A 106 -64.73 -52.40 9.50
N LEU A 107 -64.08 -52.04 10.62
CA LEU A 107 -64.40 -52.58 11.95
C LEU A 107 -65.81 -52.18 12.41
N GLN A 108 -66.22 -50.92 12.20
CA GLN A 108 -67.56 -50.44 12.51
C GLN A 108 -68.62 -51.16 11.67
N PHE A 109 -68.35 -51.41 10.39
CA PHE A 109 -69.22 -52.22 9.53
C PHE A 109 -69.38 -53.66 10.10
N LEU A 110 -68.27 -54.30 10.48
CA LEU A 110 -68.29 -55.63 11.11
C LEU A 110 -69.03 -55.63 12.45
N GLN A 111 -68.84 -54.59 13.26
CA GLN A 111 -69.49 -54.44 14.56
C GLN A 111 -71.00 -54.24 14.41
N ARG A 112 -71.45 -53.37 13.49
CA ARG A 112 -72.88 -53.14 13.23
C ARG A 112 -73.59 -54.36 12.65
N GLN A 113 -72.88 -55.22 11.93
CA GLN A 113 -73.42 -56.52 11.50
C GLN A 113 -73.59 -57.51 12.65
N ARG A 114 -72.83 -57.38 13.76
CA ARG A 114 -72.86 -58.31 14.91
C ARG A 114 -74.26 -58.42 15.55
N ASP A 115 -75.04 -57.34 15.55
CA ASP A 115 -76.41 -57.32 16.09
C ASP A 115 -77.45 -58.03 15.20
N ARG A 116 -77.07 -58.49 13.99
CA ARG A 116 -77.98 -59.20 13.06
C ARG A 116 -77.43 -60.49 12.46
N GLN A 117 -76.42 -61.15 13.06
CA GLN A 117 -75.67 -62.37 12.60
C GLN A 117 -74.23 -62.12 12.05
N GLY A 118 -73.54 -61.01 12.38
CA GLY A 118 -72.28 -60.61 11.73
C GLY A 118 -71.06 -61.53 11.92
N LEU A 119 -70.78 -62.03 13.13
CA LEU A 119 -69.74 -63.05 13.32
C LEU A 119 -70.17 -64.39 12.73
N ALA A 120 -71.47 -64.69 12.78
CA ALA A 120 -72.06 -65.90 12.23
C ALA A 120 -72.12 -65.91 10.69
N ILE A 121 -72.01 -64.77 9.99
CA ILE A 121 -71.88 -64.70 8.53
C ILE A 121 -70.40 -64.81 8.09
N MET A 122 -69.46 -64.35 8.91
CA MET A 122 -68.04 -64.66 8.69
C MET A 122 -67.70 -66.12 9.02
N LEU A 123 -68.42 -66.74 9.96
CA LEU A 123 -68.35 -68.16 10.31
C LEU A 123 -69.34 -69.06 9.53
N LYS A 124 -70.40 -68.51 8.91
CA LYS A 124 -71.17 -69.10 7.80
C LYS A 124 -70.45 -68.81 6.48
N SER A 125 -69.17 -69.11 6.41
CA SER A 125 -68.66 -69.57 5.13
C SER A 125 -69.28 -70.94 4.90
N THR A 126 -69.92 -71.17 3.76
CA THR A 126 -70.34 -72.52 3.37
C THR A 126 -69.14 -73.46 3.13
N ASN A 127 -67.90 -72.95 3.25
CA ASN A 127 -66.62 -73.64 3.09
C ASN A 127 -65.55 -73.15 4.12
N LEU A 128 -64.93 -74.05 4.87
CA LEU A 128 -63.86 -73.80 5.85
C LEU A 128 -62.70 -72.92 5.31
N ASN A 129 -62.42 -73.01 4.00
CA ASN A 129 -61.36 -72.23 3.35
C ASN A 129 -61.63 -70.72 3.35
N GLU A 130 -62.89 -70.29 3.21
CA GLU A 130 -63.23 -68.86 3.13
C GLU A 130 -63.11 -68.16 4.49
N LEU A 131 -63.39 -68.87 5.59
CA LEU A 131 -63.12 -68.41 6.95
C LEU A 131 -61.61 -68.23 7.20
N LEU A 132 -60.82 -69.22 6.78
CA LEU A 132 -59.36 -69.19 6.89
C LEU A 132 -58.77 -68.04 6.06
N ASP A 133 -59.29 -67.78 4.85
CA ASP A 133 -58.90 -66.66 4.01
C ASP A 133 -59.20 -65.30 4.66
N ARG A 134 -60.39 -65.13 5.26
CA ARG A 134 -60.74 -63.88 5.96
C ARG A 134 -59.85 -63.63 7.18
N ARG A 135 -59.59 -64.66 7.98
CA ARG A 135 -58.64 -64.58 9.11
C ARG A 135 -57.23 -64.23 8.63
N TYR A 136 -56.77 -64.86 7.55
CA TYR A 136 -55.49 -64.57 6.93
C TYR A 136 -55.40 -63.13 6.43
N GLN A 137 -56.45 -62.62 5.76
CA GLN A 137 -56.50 -61.23 5.31
C GLN A 137 -56.49 -60.23 6.46
N LEU A 138 -57.26 -60.47 7.53
CA LEU A 138 -57.24 -59.64 8.75
C LEU A 138 -55.86 -59.61 9.40
N LYS A 139 -55.20 -60.77 9.49
CA LYS A 139 -53.81 -60.87 9.99
C LYS A 139 -52.85 -60.05 9.13
N ARG A 140 -52.89 -60.21 7.79
CA ARG A 140 -52.04 -59.41 6.89
C ARG A 140 -52.29 -57.91 7.03
N LEU A 141 -53.54 -57.50 7.24
CA LEU A 141 -53.90 -56.09 7.39
C LEU A 141 -53.37 -55.52 8.70
N TYR A 142 -53.53 -56.26 9.81
CA TYR A 142 -52.93 -55.90 11.10
C TYR A 142 -51.40 -55.83 11.04
N ASP A 143 -50.77 -56.80 10.38
CA ASP A 143 -49.33 -56.82 10.16
C ASP A 143 -48.87 -55.62 9.32
N ALA A 144 -49.66 -55.23 8.30
CA ALA A 144 -49.41 -54.04 7.50
C ALA A 144 -49.55 -52.74 8.31
N ASP A 145 -50.59 -52.60 9.13
CA ASP A 145 -50.79 -51.43 10.00
C ASP A 145 -49.67 -51.30 11.04
N ARG A 146 -49.28 -52.41 11.68
CA ARG A 146 -48.14 -52.43 12.62
C ARG A 146 -46.85 -52.01 11.92
N LYS A 147 -46.63 -52.48 10.68
CA LYS A 147 -45.46 -52.10 9.87
C LYS A 147 -45.48 -50.61 9.50
N SER A 148 -46.63 -50.06 9.11
CA SER A 148 -46.79 -48.63 8.83
C SER A 148 -46.50 -47.78 10.07
N LEU A 149 -47.03 -48.16 11.23
CA LEU A 149 -46.83 -47.44 12.49
C LEU A 149 -45.36 -47.48 12.94
N SER A 150 -44.73 -48.66 12.84
CA SER A 150 -43.28 -48.81 13.08
C SER A 150 -42.44 -47.96 12.11
N THR A 151 -42.85 -47.86 10.85
CA THR A 151 -42.16 -47.02 9.85
C THR A 151 -42.31 -45.54 10.16
N LEU A 152 -43.52 -45.10 10.51
CA LEU A 152 -43.81 -43.73 10.91
C LEU A 152 -42.97 -43.32 12.11
N GLN A 153 -42.95 -44.16 13.15
CA GLN A 153 -42.18 -43.91 14.37
C GLN A 153 -40.68 -43.77 14.07
N LYS A 154 -40.12 -44.67 13.24
CA LYS A 154 -38.72 -44.54 12.78
C LYS A 154 -38.46 -43.26 11.98
N GLN A 155 -39.41 -42.81 11.17
CA GLN A 155 -39.29 -41.56 10.41
C GLN A 155 -39.38 -40.33 11.33
N THR A 156 -40.26 -40.34 12.33
CA THR A 156 -40.39 -39.27 13.33
C THR A 156 -39.13 -39.17 14.20
N ASP A 157 -38.62 -40.30 14.70
CA ASP A 157 -37.38 -40.36 15.49
C ASP A 157 -36.19 -39.86 14.67
N LYS A 158 -36.10 -40.29 13.40
CA LYS A 158 -35.07 -39.82 12.47
C LYS A 158 -35.19 -38.32 12.21
N LEU A 159 -36.38 -37.77 12.00
CA LEU A 159 -36.56 -36.33 11.79
C LEU A 159 -36.14 -35.52 13.02
N ALA A 160 -36.44 -36.00 14.23
CA ALA A 160 -36.02 -35.33 15.46
C ALA A 160 -34.48 -35.27 15.58
N LEU A 161 -33.79 -36.37 15.25
CA LEU A 161 -32.33 -36.42 15.19
C LEU A 161 -31.77 -35.51 14.08
N ASP A 162 -32.31 -35.60 12.86
CA ASP A 162 -31.85 -34.80 11.73
C ASP A 162 -32.07 -33.29 11.97
N ARG A 163 -33.14 -32.89 12.67
CA ARG A 163 -33.36 -31.49 13.10
C ARG A 163 -32.32 -31.00 14.09
N LEU A 164 -31.99 -31.83 15.08
CA LEU A 164 -30.96 -31.51 16.07
C LEU A 164 -29.59 -31.38 15.39
N ASP A 165 -29.26 -32.29 14.49
CA ASP A 165 -28.02 -32.26 13.72
C ASP A 165 -27.93 -30.99 12.86
N VAL A 166 -29.00 -30.58 12.16
CA VAL A 166 -29.00 -29.34 11.38
C VAL A 166 -28.83 -28.09 12.25
N GLU A 167 -29.48 -28.01 13.41
CA GLU A 167 -29.27 -26.87 14.33
C GLU A 167 -27.85 -26.84 14.89
N THR A 168 -27.26 -27.99 15.24
CA THR A 168 -25.86 -28.04 15.70
C THR A 168 -24.89 -27.64 14.60
N GLN A 169 -25.08 -28.13 13.38
CA GLN A 169 -24.30 -27.75 12.20
C GLN A 169 -24.42 -26.25 11.90
N LYS A 170 -25.62 -25.69 11.97
CA LYS A 170 -25.87 -24.25 11.77
C LYS A 170 -25.10 -23.39 12.78
N ASN A 171 -25.09 -23.79 14.05
CA ASN A 171 -24.35 -23.06 15.09
C ASN A 171 -22.83 -23.15 14.87
N GLN A 172 -22.31 -24.33 14.53
CA GLN A 172 -20.90 -24.53 14.20
C GLN A 172 -20.48 -23.73 12.95
N ILE A 173 -21.27 -23.81 11.88
CA ILE A 173 -21.02 -23.07 10.64
C ILE A 173 -21.07 -21.56 10.90
N SER A 174 -22.01 -21.07 11.69
CA SER A 174 -22.08 -19.64 12.03
C SER A 174 -20.81 -19.15 12.73
N LEU A 175 -20.27 -19.94 13.67
CA LEU A 175 -19.01 -19.63 14.34
C LEU A 175 -17.83 -19.63 13.35
N ILE A 176 -17.73 -20.66 12.51
CA ILE A 176 -16.68 -20.76 11.49
C ILE A 176 -16.77 -19.59 10.49
N MET A 177 -17.98 -19.23 10.05
CA MET A 177 -18.20 -18.09 9.16
C MET A 177 -17.76 -16.77 9.81
N GLN A 178 -18.08 -16.54 11.09
CA GLN A 178 -17.60 -15.35 11.80
C GLN A 178 -16.07 -15.29 11.84
N GLN A 179 -15.41 -16.41 12.13
CA GLN A 179 -13.95 -16.50 12.14
C GLN A 179 -13.35 -16.25 10.75
N LEU A 180 -13.91 -16.85 9.70
CA LEU A 180 -13.45 -16.67 8.32
C LEU A 180 -13.69 -15.24 7.82
N LEU A 181 -14.79 -14.60 8.21
CA LEU A 181 -15.08 -13.20 7.88
C LEU A 181 -14.09 -12.25 8.57
N ALA A 182 -13.79 -12.49 9.85
CA ALA A 182 -12.76 -11.73 10.57
C ALA A 182 -11.38 -11.90 9.91
N GLN A 183 -10.98 -13.15 9.62
CA GLN A 183 -9.72 -13.45 8.93
C GLN A 183 -9.66 -12.80 7.54
N LYS A 184 -10.77 -12.82 6.78
CA LYS A 184 -10.87 -12.17 5.48
C LYS A 184 -10.68 -10.66 5.60
N SER A 185 -11.35 -10.02 6.57
CA SER A 185 -11.23 -8.59 6.82
C SER A 185 -9.80 -8.19 7.17
N GLU A 186 -9.15 -8.93 8.07
CA GLU A 186 -7.75 -8.71 8.45
C GLU A 186 -6.80 -8.89 7.26
N THR A 187 -6.93 -9.99 6.52
CA THR A 187 -6.09 -10.25 5.34
C THR A 187 -6.31 -9.20 4.25
N GLN A 188 -7.53 -8.68 4.11
CA GLN A 188 -7.86 -7.61 3.18
C GLN A 188 -7.20 -6.29 3.58
N ALA A 189 -7.22 -5.94 4.88
CA ALA A 189 -6.54 -4.77 5.39
C ALA A 189 -5.02 -4.85 5.17
N GLN A 190 -4.40 -6.00 5.46
CA GLN A 190 -2.99 -6.26 5.18
C GLN A 190 -2.66 -6.14 3.69
N SER A 191 -3.52 -6.70 2.82
CA SER A 191 -3.37 -6.61 1.35
C SER A 191 -3.41 -5.16 0.86
N ASN A 192 -4.33 -4.35 1.39
CA ASN A 192 -4.43 -2.94 1.04
C ASN A 192 -3.21 -2.15 1.52
N TYR A 193 -2.78 -2.36 2.77
CA TYR A 193 -1.54 -1.77 3.29
C TYR A 193 -0.33 -2.11 2.41
N GLN A 194 -0.20 -3.38 2.02
CA GLN A 194 0.90 -3.84 1.18
C GLN A 194 0.91 -3.16 -0.20
N LYS A 195 -0.27 -2.92 -0.79
CA LYS A 195 -0.38 -2.18 -2.07
C LYS A 195 0.08 -0.74 -1.94
N GLU A 196 -0.35 -0.04 -0.89
CA GLU A 196 0.10 1.33 -0.61
C GLU A 196 1.61 1.37 -0.38
N PHE A 197 2.14 0.42 0.39
CA PHE A 197 3.58 0.30 0.62
C PHE A 197 4.36 0.09 -0.68
N ILE A 198 3.92 -0.82 -1.56
CA ILE A 198 4.52 -1.02 -2.89
C ILE A 198 4.45 0.27 -3.73
N SER A 199 3.34 0.99 -3.67
CA SER A 199 3.19 2.29 -4.36
C SER A 199 4.25 3.29 -3.91
N HIS A 200 4.42 3.46 -2.59
CA HIS A 200 5.45 4.33 -2.02
C HIS A 200 6.87 3.90 -2.40
N LEU A 201 7.17 2.59 -2.36
CA LEU A 201 8.48 2.07 -2.79
C LEU A 201 8.75 2.39 -4.26
N LYS A 202 7.75 2.23 -5.13
CA LYS A 202 7.86 2.54 -6.56
C LYS A 202 8.12 4.02 -6.80
N THR A 203 7.38 4.91 -6.14
CA THR A 203 7.60 6.36 -6.23
C THR A 203 9.02 6.74 -5.77
N ASN A 204 9.47 6.20 -4.65
CA ASN A 204 10.82 6.45 -4.14
C ASN A 204 11.89 5.93 -5.10
N ARG A 205 11.71 4.72 -5.65
CA ARG A 205 12.63 4.16 -6.65
C ARG A 205 12.71 5.03 -7.90
N GLN A 206 11.58 5.53 -8.40
CA GLN A 206 11.55 6.44 -9.55
C GLN A 206 12.29 7.75 -9.26
N ALA A 207 12.14 8.31 -8.06
CA ALA A 207 12.89 9.50 -7.66
C ALA A 207 14.41 9.24 -7.64
N LEU A 208 14.86 8.08 -7.14
CA LEU A 208 16.27 7.70 -7.18
C LEU A 208 16.77 7.47 -8.61
N GLU A 209 15.96 6.89 -9.50
CA GLU A 209 16.30 6.74 -10.92
C GLU A 209 16.46 8.09 -11.63
N SER A 210 15.59 9.06 -11.35
CA SER A 210 15.75 10.43 -11.83
C SER A 210 17.01 11.10 -11.28
N ALA A 211 17.33 10.89 -10.00
CA ALA A 211 18.56 11.40 -9.39
C ALA A 211 19.82 10.79 -10.03
N ILE A 212 19.84 9.48 -10.30
CA ILE A 212 20.93 8.81 -11.02
C ILE A 212 21.11 9.42 -12.41
N SER A 213 20.02 9.60 -13.17
CA SER A 213 20.08 10.22 -14.50
C SER A 213 20.63 11.63 -14.46
N GLN A 214 20.31 12.41 -13.41
CA GLN A 214 20.86 13.76 -13.24
C GLN A 214 22.36 13.72 -12.93
N LEU A 215 22.79 12.87 -11.99
CA LEU A 215 24.22 12.71 -11.66
C LEU A 215 25.04 12.25 -12.88
N GLU A 216 24.45 11.47 -13.79
CA GLU A 216 25.08 11.11 -15.06
C GLU A 216 25.25 12.31 -16.00
N LYS A 217 24.23 13.17 -16.12
CA LYS A 217 24.32 14.41 -16.89
C LYS A 217 25.38 15.35 -16.30
N ASP A 218 25.37 15.53 -14.99
CA ASP A 218 26.33 16.39 -14.28
C ASP A 218 27.77 15.88 -14.48
N SER A 219 28.00 14.57 -14.31
CA SER A 219 29.30 13.94 -14.60
C SER A 219 29.71 14.11 -16.08
N GLY A 220 28.75 14.08 -17.01
CA GLY A 220 28.98 14.32 -18.44
C GLY A 220 29.43 15.74 -18.73
N SER A 221 28.72 16.74 -18.17
CA SER A 221 29.05 18.15 -18.27
C SER A 221 30.43 18.47 -17.67
N ILE A 222 30.74 17.93 -16.48
CA ILE A 222 32.07 18.09 -15.87
C ILE A 222 33.16 17.51 -16.79
N SER A 223 32.90 16.37 -17.44
CA SER A 223 33.86 15.78 -18.38
C SER A 223 34.11 16.65 -19.61
N VAL A 224 33.08 17.36 -20.12
CA VAL A 224 33.22 18.34 -21.20
C VAL A 224 34.01 19.57 -20.72
N LEU A 225 33.75 20.08 -19.52
CA LEU A 225 34.48 21.21 -18.94
C LEU A 225 35.96 20.89 -18.72
N ILE A 226 36.28 19.68 -18.23
CA ILE A 226 37.66 19.18 -18.13
C ILE A 226 38.33 19.22 -19.51
N ARG A 227 37.64 18.75 -20.56
CA ARG A 227 38.15 18.72 -21.95
C ARG A 227 38.34 20.13 -22.53
N GLN A 228 37.43 21.07 -22.24
CA GLN A 228 37.54 22.45 -22.72
C GLN A 228 38.67 23.22 -22.02
N ARG A 229 38.83 23.05 -20.70
CA ARG A 229 39.89 23.72 -19.93
C ARG A 229 41.29 23.12 -20.13
N SER A 230 41.38 21.85 -20.50
CA SER A 230 42.65 21.27 -20.94
C SER A 230 43.10 21.75 -22.32
N ILE A 231 42.28 22.52 -23.04
CA ILE A 231 42.54 23.03 -24.40
C ILE A 231 42.57 24.58 -24.46
N GLY A 232 42.03 25.31 -23.47
CA GLY A 232 41.79 26.76 -23.55
C GLY A 232 42.54 27.62 -22.54
N ASP A 233 43.22 28.64 -23.08
CA ASP A 233 44.09 29.61 -22.44
C ASP A 233 43.46 30.46 -21.32
N ARG A 234 44.33 30.97 -20.44
CA ARG A 234 44.04 31.67 -19.18
C ARG A 234 43.36 33.02 -19.39
N HIS A 235 42.12 33.22 -18.94
CA HIS A 235 41.58 34.55 -18.65
C HIS A 235 40.78 34.53 -17.34
N GLY A 236 41.41 35.02 -16.27
CA GLY A 236 40.82 35.13 -14.94
C GLY A 236 39.94 36.38 -14.83
N ILE A 237 38.67 36.19 -14.49
CA ILE A 237 37.81 37.25 -13.98
C ILE A 237 37.96 37.24 -12.45
N VAL A 238 38.43 38.36 -11.90
CA VAL A 238 38.55 38.58 -10.44
C VAL A 238 37.23 39.16 -9.95
N ILE A 239 36.51 38.43 -9.09
CA ILE A 239 35.31 38.91 -8.39
C ILE A 239 35.70 39.23 -6.94
N THR A 240 35.34 40.43 -6.49
CA THR A 240 35.61 40.96 -5.16
C THR A 240 34.35 40.87 -4.28
N GLY A 241 34.41 40.06 -3.22
CA GLY A 241 33.38 39.98 -2.18
C GLY A 241 34.03 39.78 -0.80
N ASN A 242 33.66 40.60 0.17
CA ASN A 242 34.25 40.71 1.51
C ASN A 242 33.81 39.62 2.52
N GLY A 243 33.48 38.41 2.06
CA GLY A 243 33.28 37.23 2.91
C GLY A 243 32.01 37.18 3.78
N ALA A 244 31.24 38.26 3.89
CA ALA A 244 29.96 38.28 4.60
C ALA A 244 28.78 38.18 3.61
N ILE A 245 28.01 37.09 3.65
CA ILE A 245 26.79 36.94 2.83
C ILE A 245 25.57 37.53 3.58
N SER A 246 24.49 37.88 2.88
CA SER A 246 23.23 38.32 3.49
C SER A 246 22.19 37.23 3.42
N LEU A 247 21.20 37.30 4.32
CA LEU A 247 19.99 36.47 4.21
C LEU A 247 19.39 36.61 2.81
N PRO A 248 19.18 35.47 2.11
CA PRO A 248 18.71 35.46 0.72
C PRO A 248 17.20 35.72 0.61
N VAL A 249 16.46 35.57 1.69
CA VAL A 249 15.03 35.83 1.81
C VAL A 249 14.70 36.27 3.23
N ASP A 250 13.71 37.15 3.40
CA ASP A 250 13.22 37.59 4.70
C ASP A 250 12.15 36.62 5.21
N ALA A 251 12.58 35.49 5.77
CA ALA A 251 11.71 34.40 6.21
C ALA A 251 12.34 33.54 7.31
N GLU A 252 11.50 32.76 8.01
CA GLU A 252 11.95 31.86 9.06
C GLU A 252 12.64 30.61 8.51
N ILE A 253 13.69 30.16 9.22
CA ILE A 253 14.38 28.92 8.91
C ILE A 253 13.50 27.74 9.36
N THR A 254 13.12 26.89 8.41
CA THR A 254 12.27 25.71 8.66
C THR A 254 13.09 24.41 8.73
N SER A 255 14.29 24.38 8.16
CA SER A 255 15.19 23.23 8.25
C SER A 255 16.66 23.65 8.18
N LEU A 256 17.47 23.13 9.09
CA LEU A 256 18.92 23.39 9.18
C LEU A 256 19.74 22.43 8.33
N PHE A 257 20.99 22.81 8.05
CA PHE A 257 22.00 21.96 7.43
C PHE A 257 22.37 20.76 8.31
N GLY A 258 22.64 19.61 7.72
CA GLY A 258 23.12 18.41 8.42
C GLY A 258 22.16 17.22 8.41
N TYR A 259 22.47 16.20 9.21
CA TYR A 259 21.68 14.97 9.28
C TYR A 259 20.37 15.18 10.04
N ARG A 260 19.26 14.84 9.39
CA ARG A 260 17.93 14.81 10.02
C ARG A 260 17.27 13.45 9.85
N MET A 261 16.47 13.05 10.83
CA MET A 261 15.66 11.83 10.73
C MET A 261 14.51 12.06 9.74
N HIS A 262 14.39 11.18 8.74
CA HIS A 262 13.29 11.23 7.80
C HIS A 262 11.98 10.89 8.54
N PRO A 263 10.99 11.79 8.59
CA PRO A 263 9.86 11.71 9.52
C PRO A 263 8.96 10.49 9.29
N ILE A 264 9.02 9.89 8.10
CA ILE A 264 8.17 8.76 7.70
C ILE A 264 8.95 7.43 7.60
N LEU A 265 10.26 7.49 7.33
CA LEU A 265 11.04 6.31 6.93
C LEU A 265 12.17 5.96 7.92
N GLY A 266 12.37 6.78 8.96
CA GLY A 266 13.24 6.44 10.09
C GLY A 266 14.73 6.35 9.80
N TYR A 267 15.20 6.75 8.61
CA TYR A 267 16.63 6.83 8.28
C TYR A 267 17.14 8.27 8.34
N GLN A 268 18.44 8.44 8.58
CA GLN A 268 19.09 9.75 8.56
C GLN A 268 19.29 10.22 7.11
N LYS A 269 18.65 11.33 6.74
CA LYS A 269 18.83 12.03 5.47
C LYS A 269 19.69 13.27 5.72
N PHE A 270 20.80 13.40 4.99
CA PHE A 270 21.62 14.60 5.04
C PHE A 270 20.93 15.74 4.25
N HIS A 271 20.83 16.91 4.88
CA HIS A 271 20.32 18.13 4.30
C HIS A 271 21.51 19.03 3.94
N SER A 272 21.76 19.21 2.64
CA SER A 272 22.92 19.94 2.10
C SER A 272 22.79 21.47 2.13
N GLY A 273 21.70 21.99 2.68
CA GLY A 273 21.41 23.42 2.76
C GLY A 273 20.57 23.80 3.96
N MET A 274 20.00 24.99 3.90
CA MET A 274 19.06 25.54 4.87
C MET A 274 17.77 25.89 4.14
N ASP A 275 16.62 25.47 4.69
CA ASP A 275 15.31 25.76 4.12
C ASP A 275 14.70 26.97 4.84
N PHE A 276 14.18 27.91 4.06
CA PHE A 276 13.48 29.10 4.53
C PHE A 276 12.02 29.04 4.07
N GLY A 277 11.08 28.97 5.02
CA GLY A 277 9.65 28.87 4.72
C GLY A 277 9.09 30.22 4.30
N ALA A 278 8.70 30.36 3.04
CA ALA A 278 8.19 31.62 2.49
C ALA A 278 7.10 31.35 1.44
N ASP A 279 6.16 32.29 1.31
CA ASP A 279 5.08 32.19 0.33
C ASP A 279 5.61 32.22 -1.11
N SER A 280 4.91 31.55 -2.03
CA SER A 280 5.22 31.60 -3.47
C SER A 280 5.24 33.05 -3.96
N GLY A 281 6.22 33.40 -4.79
CA GLY A 281 6.41 34.76 -5.28
C GLY A 281 7.29 35.64 -4.39
N THR A 282 7.66 35.20 -3.18
CA THR A 282 8.56 35.96 -2.30
C THR A 282 9.90 36.18 -3.00
N THR A 283 10.41 37.41 -3.00
CA THR A 283 11.65 37.76 -3.72
C THR A 283 12.88 37.13 -3.05
N ILE A 284 13.64 36.38 -3.84
CA ILE A 284 14.96 35.85 -3.48
C ILE A 284 16.03 36.85 -3.94
N ARG A 285 16.98 37.14 -3.06
CA ARG A 285 18.08 38.08 -3.29
C ARG A 285 19.42 37.35 -3.27
N ALA A 286 20.36 37.83 -4.09
CA ALA A 286 21.73 37.32 -4.08
C ALA A 286 22.38 37.59 -2.72
N ALA A 287 22.83 36.52 -2.06
CA ALA A 287 23.46 36.58 -0.75
C ALA A 287 24.81 37.34 -0.78
N ALA A 288 25.50 37.35 -1.93
CA ALA A 288 26.70 38.14 -2.17
C ALA A 288 26.82 38.54 -3.65
N GLY A 289 27.75 39.44 -3.96
CA GLY A 289 28.06 39.81 -5.35
C GLY A 289 28.79 38.68 -6.08
N GLY A 290 28.50 38.48 -7.36
CA GLY A 290 29.03 37.36 -8.13
C GLY A 290 28.56 37.31 -9.58
N VAL A 291 28.81 36.20 -10.25
CA VAL A 291 28.33 35.91 -11.60
C VAL A 291 27.40 34.70 -11.55
N VAL A 292 26.23 34.82 -12.17
CA VAL A 292 25.30 33.71 -12.32
C VAL A 292 25.92 32.67 -13.25
N ILE A 293 26.22 31.49 -12.72
CA ILE A 293 26.79 30.38 -13.50
C ILE A 293 25.72 29.35 -13.90
N PHE A 294 24.55 29.40 -13.27
CA PHE A 294 23.43 28.53 -13.58
C PHE A 294 22.09 29.19 -13.17
N ALA A 295 21.08 29.07 -14.02
CA ALA A 295 19.72 29.59 -13.82
C ALA A 295 18.78 28.79 -14.74
N ASP A 296 18.43 27.58 -14.31
CA ASP A 296 17.60 26.64 -15.06
C ASP A 296 17.06 25.54 -14.13
N TRP A 297 16.41 24.51 -14.67
CA TRP A 297 15.98 23.32 -13.95
C TRP A 297 17.16 22.44 -13.52
N TYR A 298 17.30 22.20 -12.22
CA TYR A 298 18.41 21.47 -11.59
C TYR A 298 17.92 20.28 -10.74
N GLY A 299 17.28 19.31 -11.39
CA GLY A 299 16.90 18.03 -10.79
C GLY A 299 15.99 18.18 -9.57
N GLY A 300 16.41 17.61 -8.43
CA GLY A 300 15.65 17.65 -7.18
C GLY A 300 15.45 19.06 -6.61
N TYR A 301 16.32 20.01 -6.96
CA TYR A 301 16.18 21.41 -6.57
C TYR A 301 15.11 22.15 -7.38
N GLY A 302 14.53 21.56 -8.42
CA GLY A 302 13.59 22.26 -9.30
C GLY A 302 14.28 23.36 -10.09
N ASN A 303 13.63 24.50 -10.29
CA ASN A 303 14.31 25.67 -10.84
C ASN A 303 15.32 26.18 -9.79
N ALA A 304 16.57 26.36 -10.22
CA ALA A 304 17.64 26.77 -9.34
C ALA A 304 18.51 27.85 -9.97
N VAL A 305 19.00 28.76 -9.12
CA VAL A 305 20.04 29.73 -9.46
C VAL A 305 21.32 29.36 -8.73
N ILE A 306 22.47 29.44 -9.40
CA ILE A 306 23.79 29.29 -8.78
C ILE A 306 24.63 30.53 -9.12
N VAL A 307 25.13 31.20 -8.08
CA VAL A 307 25.99 32.37 -8.20
C VAL A 307 27.40 32.02 -7.74
N ASP A 308 28.38 32.28 -8.61
CA ASP A 308 29.80 32.20 -8.29
C ASP A 308 30.29 33.52 -7.72
N HIS A 309 30.78 33.49 -6.49
CA HIS A 309 31.30 34.65 -5.77
C HIS A 309 32.83 34.79 -5.90
N GLY A 310 33.48 33.87 -6.62
CA GLY A 310 34.92 33.77 -6.69
C GLY A 310 35.52 33.03 -5.49
N GLY A 311 36.82 32.68 -5.59
CA GLY A 311 37.53 31.99 -4.53
C GLY A 311 36.96 30.60 -4.19
N GLY A 312 36.28 29.96 -5.14
CA GLY A 312 35.65 28.65 -4.94
C GLY A 312 34.34 28.68 -4.15
N ILE A 313 33.81 29.86 -3.79
CA ILE A 313 32.52 29.97 -3.07
C ILE A 313 31.39 30.16 -4.06
N THR A 314 30.38 29.29 -3.98
CA THR A 314 29.13 29.45 -4.72
C THR A 314 27.94 29.40 -3.78
N THR A 315 26.85 30.05 -4.18
CA THR A 315 25.55 29.92 -3.51
C THR A 315 24.52 29.31 -4.45
N LEU A 316 23.70 28.39 -3.95
CA LEU A 316 22.60 27.77 -4.68
C LEU A 316 21.27 28.21 -4.06
N TYR A 317 20.32 28.58 -4.91
CA TYR A 317 18.96 28.98 -4.56
C TYR A 317 18.00 28.06 -5.29
N GLY A 318 17.40 27.10 -4.57
CA GLY A 318 16.52 26.06 -5.12
C GLY A 318 15.03 26.34 -4.91
N HIS A 319 14.23 25.50 -5.56
CA HIS A 319 12.76 25.46 -5.54
C HIS A 319 12.08 26.73 -6.05
N THR A 320 12.73 27.49 -6.92
CA THR A 320 12.20 28.78 -7.40
C THR A 320 11.03 28.59 -8.37
N GLU A 321 10.14 29.58 -8.51
CA GLU A 321 9.07 29.57 -9.53
C GLU A 321 9.44 30.35 -10.80
N GLY A 322 10.47 31.19 -10.74
CA GLY A 322 10.96 31.98 -11.87
C GLY A 322 12.24 32.75 -11.57
N PHE A 323 12.90 33.24 -12.63
CA PHE A 323 14.18 33.93 -12.57
C PHE A 323 14.04 35.41 -12.98
N TYR A 324 14.77 36.30 -12.31
CA TYR A 324 14.91 37.73 -12.70
C TYR A 324 16.24 38.02 -13.40
N ILE A 325 17.03 36.98 -13.61
CA ILE A 325 18.43 37.02 -14.06
C ILE A 325 18.66 35.93 -15.11
N ALA A 326 19.75 36.07 -15.86
CA ALA A 326 20.19 35.10 -16.87
C ALA A 326 21.60 34.56 -16.56
N ASN A 327 21.92 33.41 -17.16
CA ASN A 327 23.26 32.83 -17.11
C ASN A 327 24.32 33.82 -17.63
N GLY A 328 25.44 33.94 -16.92
CA GLY A 328 26.52 34.87 -17.23
C GLY A 328 26.30 36.30 -16.69
N GLN A 329 25.15 36.60 -16.10
CA GLN A 329 24.87 37.93 -15.55
C GLN A 329 25.64 38.18 -14.25
N ALA A 330 26.28 39.34 -14.14
CA ALA A 330 26.85 39.80 -12.87
C ALA A 330 25.73 40.33 -11.95
N VAL A 331 25.80 39.95 -10.68
CA VAL A 331 24.83 40.35 -9.64
C VAL A 331 25.54 40.98 -8.45
N GLN A 332 24.87 41.92 -7.80
CA GLN A 332 25.34 42.54 -6.56
C GLN A 332 24.67 41.90 -5.34
N LYS A 333 25.30 42.01 -4.17
CA LYS A 333 24.70 41.58 -2.90
C LYS A 333 23.34 42.29 -2.70
N GLY A 334 22.30 41.53 -2.35
CA GLY A 334 20.94 42.02 -2.15
C GLY A 334 20.11 42.21 -3.42
N GLN A 335 20.70 42.01 -4.60
CA GLN A 335 19.98 42.12 -5.88
C GLN A 335 18.92 41.02 -6.00
N PRO A 336 17.68 41.33 -6.42
CA PRO A 336 16.68 40.32 -6.74
C PRO A 336 17.15 39.39 -7.86
N ILE A 337 17.05 38.08 -7.64
CA ILE A 337 17.51 37.05 -8.59
C ILE A 337 16.41 36.06 -8.99
N ALA A 338 15.46 35.78 -8.12
CA ALA A 338 14.40 34.80 -8.37
C ALA A 338 13.20 35.02 -7.45
N ALA A 339 12.14 34.22 -7.66
CA ALA A 339 10.98 34.15 -6.78
C ALA A 339 10.89 32.76 -6.12
N VAL A 340 10.55 32.73 -4.83
CA VAL A 340 10.25 31.50 -4.09
C VAL A 340 9.12 30.76 -4.78
N GLY A 341 9.25 29.44 -4.87
CA GLY A 341 8.24 28.56 -5.45
C GLY A 341 8.19 27.22 -4.73
N SER A 342 7.65 26.23 -5.43
CA SER A 342 7.61 24.84 -4.97
C SER A 342 7.90 23.88 -6.13
N THR A 343 9.03 24.10 -6.82
CA THR A 343 9.46 23.28 -7.96
C THR A 343 10.43 22.18 -7.54
N GLY A 344 10.52 21.10 -8.33
CA GLY A 344 11.39 19.95 -7.98
C GLY A 344 10.86 19.10 -6.82
N LEU A 345 11.75 18.58 -5.99
CA LEU A 345 11.42 17.76 -4.81
C LEU A 345 11.13 18.64 -3.58
N SER A 346 10.05 19.42 -3.67
CA SER A 346 9.59 20.29 -2.59
C SER A 346 8.27 19.79 -1.99
N THR A 347 8.09 19.95 -0.67
CA THR A 347 6.83 19.63 0.04
C THR A 347 5.89 20.82 0.21
N GLY A 348 6.30 22.01 -0.27
CA GLY A 348 5.53 23.25 -0.18
C GLY A 348 6.42 24.48 -0.46
N PRO A 349 5.85 25.69 -0.61
CA PRO A 349 6.63 26.89 -0.90
C PRO A 349 7.76 27.14 0.13
N HIS A 350 9.01 27.15 -0.33
CA HIS A 350 10.19 27.47 0.47
C HIS A 350 11.41 27.77 -0.43
N LEU A 351 12.41 28.45 0.12
CA LEU A 351 13.74 28.56 -0.48
C LEU A 351 14.65 27.49 0.13
N HIS A 352 15.24 26.65 -0.71
CA HIS A 352 16.39 25.82 -0.33
C HIS A 352 17.68 26.57 -0.66
N PHE A 353 18.49 26.89 0.34
CA PHE A 353 19.69 27.68 0.20
C PHE A 353 20.95 26.89 0.58
N GLU A 354 21.94 26.87 -0.29
CA GLU A 354 23.24 26.25 0.01
C GLU A 354 24.37 27.26 -0.17
N VAL A 355 25.37 27.16 0.69
CA VAL A 355 26.71 27.71 0.45
C VAL A 355 27.60 26.52 0.11
N ARG A 356 28.37 26.62 -0.98
CA ARG A 356 29.33 25.58 -1.38
C ARG A 356 30.73 26.15 -1.45
N LYS A 357 31.71 25.40 -0.96
CA LYS A 357 33.15 25.68 -1.11
C LYS A 357 33.76 24.60 -1.97
N ASP A 358 34.33 25.01 -3.11
CA ASP A 358 34.96 24.15 -4.10
C ASP A 358 34.02 23.02 -4.59
N GLY A 359 32.70 23.27 -4.53
CA GLY A 359 31.65 22.34 -4.93
C GLY A 359 30.98 21.57 -3.80
N ASP A 360 31.58 21.53 -2.61
CA ASP A 360 31.04 20.83 -1.43
C ASP A 360 30.10 21.74 -0.63
N PRO A 361 28.88 21.27 -0.29
CA PRO A 361 27.99 22.01 0.60
C PRO A 361 28.59 22.16 2.01
N ILE A 362 28.59 23.38 2.51
CA ILE A 362 29.01 23.73 3.87
C ILE A 362 27.86 24.40 4.59
N ASP A 363 27.89 24.37 5.93
CA ASP A 363 26.82 24.94 6.75
C ASP A 363 26.63 26.44 6.46
N PRO A 364 25.49 26.85 5.86
CA PRO A 364 25.23 28.25 5.56
C PRO A 364 25.21 29.14 6.80
N ALA A 365 24.91 28.58 7.98
CA ALA A 365 24.86 29.32 9.24
C ALA A 365 26.21 29.96 9.62
N GLN A 366 27.33 29.46 9.08
CA GLN A 366 28.66 30.01 9.34
C GLN A 366 28.92 31.34 8.63
N PHE A 367 28.04 31.73 7.69
CA PHE A 367 28.22 32.91 6.84
C PHE A 367 27.11 33.96 7.01
N LEU A 368 26.00 33.60 7.67
CA LEU A 368 24.77 34.40 7.83
C LEU A 368 24.76 35.28 9.06
#